data_AF-A0A961T9U9-F1
#
_entry.id   AF-A0A961T9U9-F1
#
_cell.length_a   1.000
_cell.length_b   1.000
_cell.length_c   1.000
_cell.angle_alpha   90.00
_cell.angle_beta   90.00
_cell.angle_gamma   90.00
#
_symmetry.space_group_name_H-M   'P 1'
#
loop_
_entity.id
_entity.type
_entity.pdbx_description
1 polymer ?
#
loop_
_entity_poly.entity_id
_entity_poly.type
_entity_poly.pdbx_seq_one_letter_code
_entity_poly.pdbx_strand_id
1 'polypeptide(L)' 'VYPDSNGAGEGEDPQWLYTVRFEASDLFGPSAGHAVYVDCWEPYLEAR' A
#
# COMPACT_ATOMS: atom_id res chain seq x y z
N VAL A 1 -9.43 -1.90 10.57
CA VAL A 1 -9.24 -3.35 10.34
C VAL A 1 -8.08 -3.54 9.40
N TYR A 2 -7.09 -4.33 9.80
CA TYR A 2 -5.97 -4.76 8.98
C TYR A 2 -6.33 -6.09 8.28
N PRO A 3 -6.30 -6.16 6.94
CA PRO A 3 -6.84 -7.28 6.20
C PRO A 3 -6.06 -8.58 6.39
N ASP A 4 -4.75 -8.55 6.59
CA ASP A 4 -3.93 -9.77 6.73
C ASP A 4 -4.32 -10.57 7.97
N SER A 5 -4.31 -9.92 9.14
CA SER A 5 -4.74 -10.54 10.40
C SER A 5 -6.21 -10.94 10.36
N ASN A 6 -7.08 -10.04 9.88
CA ASN A 6 -8.52 -10.30 9.87
C ASN A 6 -8.89 -11.44 8.90
N GLY A 7 -8.25 -11.49 7.73
CA GLY A 7 -8.43 -12.55 6.73
C GLY A 7 -7.89 -13.90 7.19
N ALA A 8 -6.87 -13.92 8.06
CA ALA A 8 -6.33 -15.12 8.68
C ALA A 8 -7.14 -15.59 9.92
N GLY A 9 -8.11 -14.80 10.39
CA GLY A 9 -8.87 -15.10 11.60
C GLY A 9 -8.14 -14.80 12.91
N GLU A 10 -7.10 -13.97 12.86
CA GLU A 10 -6.26 -13.60 14.01
C GLU A 10 -6.78 -12.34 14.73
N GLY A 11 -7.86 -11.75 14.21
CA GLY A 11 -8.52 -10.55 14.75
C GLY A 11 -8.30 -9.32 13.88
N GLU A 12 -8.90 -8.18 14.25
CA GLU A 12 -8.89 -6.98 13.40
C GLU A 12 -7.54 -6.25 13.32
N ASP A 13 -6.68 -6.42 14.33
CA ASP A 13 -5.34 -5.83 14.49
C ASP A 13 -5.14 -4.48 13.77
N PRO A 14 -5.82 -3.39 14.19
CA PRO A 14 -5.89 -2.17 13.39
C PRO A 14 -4.50 -1.52 13.19
N GLN A 15 -4.12 -1.36 11.92
CA GLN A 15 -2.91 -0.67 11.48
C GLN A 15 -3.25 0.64 10.75
N TRP A 16 -2.33 1.61 10.74
CA TRP A 16 -2.51 2.86 9.98
C TRP A 16 -2.60 2.60 8.48
N LEU A 17 -3.46 3.34 7.78
CA LEU A 17 -3.66 3.24 6.33
C LEU A 17 -3.26 4.56 5.67
N TYR A 18 -2.43 4.48 4.63
CA TYR A 18 -1.88 5.61 3.91
C TYR A 18 -2.17 5.50 2.42
N THR A 19 -2.54 6.60 1.77
CA THR A 19 -2.53 6.66 0.31
C THR A 19 -1.13 7.05 -0.18
N VAL A 20 -0.47 6.14 -0.89
CA VAL A 20 0.88 6.30 -1.43
C VAL A 20 0.81 6.57 -2.93
N ARG A 21 1.57 7.57 -3.40
CA ARG A 21 1.67 7.93 -4.82
C ARG A 21 2.94 7.35 -5.42
N PHE A 22 2.79 6.62 -6.52
CA PHE A 22 3.88 6.13 -7.37
C PHE A 22 3.83 6.80 -8.73
N GLU A 23 4.99 7.13 -9.30
CA GLU A 23 5.06 7.43 -10.73
C GLU A 23 4.81 6.13 -11.50
N ALA A 24 3.98 6.19 -12.56
CA ALA A 24 3.70 4.99 -13.35
C ALA A 24 4.97 4.39 -13.99
N SER A 25 5.99 5.22 -14.20
CA SER A 25 7.29 4.79 -14.70
C SER A 25 8.03 3.84 -13.76
N ASP A 26 7.87 4.02 -12.45
CA ASP A 26 8.55 3.21 -11.44
C ASP A 26 7.93 1.82 -11.33
N LEU A 27 6.62 1.70 -11.63
CA LEU A 27 5.87 0.45 -11.54
C LEU A 27 5.91 -0.36 -12.84
N PHE A 28 5.82 0.30 -14.00
CA PHE A 28 5.58 -0.37 -15.28
C PHE A 28 6.70 -0.14 -16.31
N GLY A 29 7.77 0.58 -15.97
CA GLY A 29 8.76 1.04 -16.93
C GLY A 29 8.27 2.25 -17.74
N PRO A 30 8.92 2.63 -18.86
CA PRO A 30 8.61 3.85 -19.60
C PRO A 30 7.11 3.99 -19.90
N SER A 31 6.49 5.02 -19.32
CA SER A 31 5.04 5.19 -19.28
C SER A 31 4.66 6.65 -19.51
N ALA A 32 3.45 6.89 -20.03
CA ALA A 32 2.87 8.24 -20.12
C ALA A 32 2.74 8.84 -18.71
N GLY A 33 2.81 10.17 -18.58
CA GLY A 33 2.91 10.92 -17.31
C GLY A 33 1.67 10.87 -16.40
N HIS A 34 1.30 9.69 -15.92
CA HIS A 34 0.27 9.45 -14.92
C HIS A 34 0.87 8.89 -13.63
N ALA A 35 0.10 8.96 -12.56
CA ALA A 35 0.48 8.43 -11.25
C ALA A 35 -0.51 7.35 -10.80
N VAL A 36 0.00 6.39 -10.04
CA VAL A 36 -0.81 5.36 -9.38
C VAL A 36 -0.90 5.69 -7.90
N TYR A 37 -2.10 5.69 -7.35
CA TYR A 37 -2.36 5.85 -5.93
C TYR A 37 -2.79 4.50 -5.37
N VAL A 38 -2.12 4.05 -4.31
CA VAL A 38 -2.39 2.77 -3.65
C VAL A 38 -2.58 3.02 -2.17
N ASP A 39 -3.61 2.43 -1.58
CA ASP A 39 -3.78 2.43 -0.14
C ASP A 39 -2.95 1.29 0.47
N CYS A 40 -1.99 1.66 1.32
CA CYS A 40 -1.06 0.74 1.97
C CYS A 40 -1.16 0.85 3.48
N TRP A 41 -1.26 -0.29 4.16
CA TRP A 41 -1.14 -0.33 5.61
C TRP A 41 0.31 -0.10 6.05
N GLU A 42 0.51 0.46 7.24
CA GLU A 42 1.84 0.76 7.81
C GLU A 42 2.85 -0.38 7.73
N PRO A 43 2.49 -1.65 8.03
CA PRO A 43 3.46 -2.76 7.97
C PRO A 43 3.99 -3.05 6.57
N TYR A 44 3.38 -2.51 5.51
CA TYR A 44 3.86 -2.66 4.13
C TYR A 44 4.93 -1.62 3.76
N LEU A 45 5.17 -0.63 4.62
CA LEU A 45 6.05 0.51 4.35
C LEU A 45 7.30 0.44 5.23
N GLU A 46 8.45 0.77 4.64
CA GLU A 46 9.73 0.87 5.35
C GLU A 46 10.34 2.26 5.17
N ALA A 47 10.84 2.85 6.25
CA ALA A 47 11.59 4.10 6.18
C ALA A 47 13.02 3.83 5.69
N ARG A 48 13.49 4.63 4.74
CA ARG A 48 14.83 4.55 4.19
C ARG A 48 15.71 5.72 4.65
#